data_AF-A0A7X5QRM0-F1
#
_entry.id   AF-A0A7X5QRM0-F1
#
_cell.length_a   1.000
_cell.length_b   1.000
_cell.length_c   1.000
_cell.angle_alpha   90.00
_cell.angle_beta   90.00
_cell.angle_gamma   90.00
#
_symmetry.space_group_name_H-M   'P 1'
#
loop_
_entity.id
_entity.type
_entity.pdbx_description
1 polymer ?
#
loop_
_entity_poly.entity_id
_entity_poly.type
_entity_poly.pdbx_seq_one_letter_code
_entity_poly.pdbx_strand_id
1 'polypeptide(L)' 'MLLTLTHHRILDRSTRLNVSAGWHAHLDVLVARMEGTKPGPFWDEWLQRKAEYEKRLPV' A
#
# COMPACT_ATOMS: atom_id res chain seq x y z
N MET A 1 5.47 16.12 8.86
CA MET A 1 4.65 15.28 9.77
C MET A 1 4.87 13.82 9.42
N LEU A 2 4.84 12.93 10.40
CA LEU A 2 4.94 11.48 10.18
C LEU A 2 3.58 10.83 10.48
N LEU A 3 3.03 10.11 9.50
CA LEU A 3 1.88 9.24 9.69
C LEU A 3 2.37 7.81 9.88
N THR A 4 1.94 7.15 10.95
CA THR A 4 2.20 5.72 11.19
C THR A 4 0.88 4.96 11.09
N LEU A 5 0.81 3.99 10.17
CA LEU A 5 -0.34 3.11 9.98
C LEU A 5 0.04 1.69 10.40
N THR A 6 -0.70 1.12 11.34
CA THR A 6 -0.50 -0.26 11.81
C THR A 6 -1.77 -1.07 11.63
N HIS A 7 -1.68 -2.16 10.87
CA HIS A 7 -2.79 -3.12 10.73
C HIS A 7 -2.63 -4.28 11.71
N HIS A 8 -3.70 -4.57 12.44
CA HIS A 8 -3.76 -5.68 13.37
C HIS A 8 -4.66 -6.80 12.83
N ARG A 9 -4.48 -8.02 13.37
CA ARG A 9 -5.35 -9.20 13.13
C ARG A 9 -5.44 -9.66 11.66
N ILE A 10 -4.34 -9.59 10.90
CA ILE A 10 -4.27 -10.15 9.55
C ILE A 10 -3.70 -11.57 9.61
N LEU A 11 -4.59 -12.55 9.53
CA LEU A 11 -4.29 -13.96 9.79
C LEU A 11 -3.66 -14.66 8.59
N ASP A 12 -4.17 -14.45 7.37
CA ASP A 12 -3.66 -15.12 6.19
C ASP A 12 -2.69 -14.25 5.36
N ARG A 13 -1.71 -14.92 4.73
CA ARG A 13 -0.66 -14.27 3.93
C ARG A 13 -1.24 -13.52 2.73
N SER A 14 -2.26 -14.07 2.07
CA SER A 14 -2.84 -13.49 0.85
C SER A 14 -3.53 -12.17 1.16
N THR A 15 -4.30 -12.10 2.24
CA THR A 15 -4.93 -10.89 2.74
C THR A 15 -3.88 -9.91 3.19
N ARG A 16 -2.83 -10.36 3.91
CA ARG A 16 -1.73 -9.47 4.30
C ARG A 16 -1.07 -8.81 3.11
N LEU A 17 -0.81 -9.58 2.05
CA LEU A 17 -0.23 -9.07 0.81
C LEU A 17 -1.14 -8.03 0.14
N ASN A 18 -2.41 -8.39 -0.10
CA ASN A 18 -3.34 -7.50 -0.81
C ASN A 18 -3.65 -6.23 0.00
N VAL A 19 -3.86 -6.35 1.31
CA VAL A 19 -4.16 -5.23 2.22
C VAL A 19 -2.96 -4.31 2.36
N SER A 20 -1.74 -4.85 2.54
CA SER A 20 -0.54 -4.01 2.67
C SER A 20 -0.26 -3.21 1.41
N ALA A 21 -0.33 -3.84 0.24
CA ALA A 21 -0.18 -3.14 -1.04
C ALA A 21 -1.31 -2.12 -1.27
N GLY A 22 -2.55 -2.46 -0.90
CA GLY A 22 -3.73 -1.59 -1.00
C GLY A 22 -3.56 -0.30 -0.20
N TRP A 23 -3.21 -0.42 1.08
CA TRP A 23 -3.00 0.74 1.94
C TRP A 23 -1.84 1.61 1.49
N HIS A 24 -0.75 1.02 0.99
CA HIS A 24 0.37 1.80 0.44
C HIS A 24 -0.09 2.65 -0.76
N ALA A 25 -0.83 2.05 -1.71
CA ALA A 25 -1.36 2.81 -2.85
C ALA A 25 -2.34 3.91 -2.43
N HIS A 26 -3.17 3.68 -1.41
CA HIS A 26 -4.04 4.73 -0.87
C HIS A 26 -3.27 5.87 -0.19
N LEU A 27 -2.15 5.57 0.47
CA LEU A 27 -1.28 6.59 1.06
C LEU A 27 -0.57 7.43 0.00
N ASP A 28 -0.16 6.82 -1.12
CA ASP A 28 0.42 7.54 -2.27
C ASP A 28 -0.62 8.55 -2.84
N VAL A 29 -1.89 8.15 -2.95
CA VAL A 29 -3.00 9.07 -3.33
C VAL A 29 -3.21 10.18 -2.29
N LEU A 30 -3.15 9.86 -0.99
CA LEU A 30 -3.32 10.83 0.09
C LEU A 30 -2.23 11.90 0.03
N VAL A 31 -0.97 11.49 -0.14
CA VAL A 31 0.18 12.41 -0.29
C VAL A 31 -0.04 13.32 -1.49
N ALA A 32 -0.35 12.78 -2.66
CA ALA A 32 -0.58 13.59 -3.85
C ALA A 32 -1.67 14.65 -3.64
N ARG A 33 -2.79 14.26 -2.99
CA ARG A 33 -3.86 15.20 -2.66
C ARG A 33 -3.43 16.28 -1.66
N MET A 34 -2.65 15.92 -0.65
CA MET A 34 -2.14 16.88 0.35
C MET A 34 -1.14 17.86 -0.28
N GLU A 35 -0.38 17.44 -1.27
CA GLU A 35 0.57 18.26 -2.02
C GLU A 35 -0.08 19.06 -3.17
N GLY A 36 -1.37 18.84 -3.43
CA GLY A 36 -2.07 19.47 -4.55
C GLY A 36 -1.65 18.94 -5.92
N THR A 37 -1.01 17.77 -5.98
CA THR A 37 -0.58 17.11 -7.21
C THR A 37 -1.62 16.09 -7.67
N LYS A 38 -1.56 15.71 -8.96
CA LYS A 38 -2.44 14.68 -9.51
C LYS A 38 -1.95 13.31 -9.03
N PRO A 39 -2.82 12.47 -8.40
CA PRO A 39 -2.44 11.10 -8.06
C PRO A 39 -2.05 10.29 -9.31
N GLY A 40 -1.08 9.40 -9.15
CA GLY A 40 -0.67 8.47 -10.19
C GLY A 40 -1.71 7.38 -10.49
N PRO A 41 -1.42 6.51 -11.47
CA PRO A 41 -2.31 5.41 -11.84
C PRO A 41 -2.38 4.35 -10.74
N PHE A 42 -3.48 4.36 -9.99
CA PHE A 42 -3.67 3.54 -8.79
C PHE A 42 -3.38 2.04 -9.00
N TRP A 43 -3.90 1.43 -10.06
CA TRP A 43 -3.77 -0.02 -10.27
C TRP A 43 -2.36 -0.45 -10.65
N ASP A 44 -1.66 0.35 -11.44
CA ASP A 44 -0.28 0.06 -11.85
C ASP A 44 0.66 0.18 -10.64
N GLU A 45 0.48 1.22 -9.84
CA GLU A 45 1.21 1.41 -8.58
C GLU A 45 0.90 0.28 -7.60
N TRP A 46 -0.37 -0.10 -7.45
CA TRP A 46 -0.76 -1.22 -6.58
C TRP A 46 -0.12 -2.55 -7.02
N LEU A 47 -0.09 -2.85 -8.31
CA LEU A 47 0.55 -4.06 -8.85
C LEU A 47 2.05 -4.07 -8.56
N GLN A 48 2.72 -2.93 -8.76
CA GLN A 48 4.14 -2.78 -8.44
C GLN A 48 4.41 -2.98 -6.94
N ARG A 49 3.62 -2.33 -6.07
CA ARG A 49 3.72 -2.48 -4.61
C ARG A 49 3.45 -3.92 -4.20
N LYS A 50 2.44 -4.58 -4.76
CA LYS A 50 2.13 -5.98 -4.48
C LYS A 50 3.33 -6.88 -4.78
N ALA A 51 3.98 -6.72 -5.94
CA ALA A 51 5.18 -7.47 -6.27
C ALA A 51 6.35 -7.20 -5.29
N GLU A 52 6.47 -5.97 -4.78
CA GLU A 52 7.46 -5.61 -3.76
C GLU A 52 7.15 -6.28 -2.40
N TYR A 53 5.89 -6.22 -1.95
CA TYR A 53 5.46 -6.86 -0.70
C TYR A 53 5.56 -8.38 -0.76
N GLU A 54 5.28 -8.99 -1.91
CA GLU A 54 5.35 -10.45 -2.07
C GLU A 54 6.76 -10.99 -1.80
N LYS A 55 7.80 -10.24 -2.21
CA LYS A 55 9.20 -10.60 -1.95
C LYS A 55 9.61 -10.44 -0.48
N ARG A 56 8.93 -9.56 0.26
CA ARG A 56 9.26 -9.21 1.65
C ARG A 56 8.46 -10.01 2.67
N LEU A 57 7.26 -10.46 2.29
CA LEU A 57 6.40 -11.24 3.16
C LEU A 57 6.88 -12.69 3.18
N PRO A 58 7.32 -13.20 4.36
CA PRO A 58 7.70 -14.60 4.49
C PRO A 58 6.53 -15.52 4.14
N VAL A 59 6.88 -16.73 3.75
CA VAL A 59 5.92 -17.81 3.49
C VAL A 59 5.27 -18.23 4.79
#